data_AF-A0A932QMS2-F1
#
_entry.id   AF-A0A932QMS2-F1
#
_cell.length_a   1.000
_cell.length_b   1.000
_cell.length_c   1.000
_cell.angle_alpha   90.00
_cell.angle_beta   90.00
_cell.angle_gamma   90.00
#
_symmetry.space_group_name_H-M   'P 1'
#
loop_
_entity.id
_entity.type
_entity.pdbx_description
1 polymer ?
#
loop_
_entity_poly.entity_id
_entity_poly.type
_entity_poly.pdbx_seq_one_letter_code
_entity_poly.pdbx_strand_id
1 'polypeptide(L)'
;MATQKQTKKLHLEVIKQMIALATSGFGLVAALAWNNVIQELVNDHIKPYLPQGSGLLSLLFYALIITILAVTVTYQLTKLVEKLEE
;
A
#
# COMPACT_ATOMS: atom_id res chain seq x y z
N MET A 1 25.55 -24.29 -28.51
CA MET A 1 25.60 -23.39 -27.33
C MET A 1 24.55 -22.26 -27.35
N ALA A 2 24.05 -21.79 -28.51
CA ALA A 2 23.06 -20.69 -28.59
C ALA A 2 21.69 -21.01 -27.95
N THR A 3 21.17 -22.23 -28.11
CA THR A 3 19.84 -22.65 -27.62
C THR A 3 19.71 -22.55 -26.09
N GLN A 4 20.74 -22.96 -25.34
CA GLN A 4 20.73 -22.96 -23.88
C GLN A 4 20.67 -21.54 -23.28
N LYS A 5 21.34 -20.57 -23.93
CA LYS A 5 21.36 -19.17 -23.48
C LYS A 5 20.01 -18.49 -23.71
N GLN A 6 19.31 -18.88 -24.78
CA GLN A 6 18.00 -18.36 -25.15
C GLN A 6 16.89 -18.89 -24.21
N THR A 7 16.92 -20.17 -23.88
CA THR A 7 15.99 -20.78 -22.90
C THR A 7 16.13 -20.15 -21.52
N LYS A 8 17.37 -19.95 -21.02
CA LYS A 8 17.60 -19.27 -19.73
C LYS A 8 17.05 -17.85 -19.70
N LYS A 9 17.19 -17.08 -20.79
CA LYS A 9 16.61 -15.73 -20.89
C LYS A 9 15.09 -15.76 -20.83
N LEU A 10 14.46 -16.71 -21.52
CA LEU A 10 13.00 -16.87 -21.49
C LEU A 10 12.50 -17.19 -20.07
N HIS A 11 13.11 -18.16 -19.38
CA HIS A 11 12.73 -18.49 -18.01
C HIS A 11 12.90 -17.29 -17.05
N LEU A 12 13.98 -16.54 -17.21
CA LEU A 12 14.22 -15.34 -16.41
C LEU A 12 13.14 -14.28 -16.64
N GLU A 13 12.70 -14.07 -17.89
CA GLU A 13 11.64 -13.13 -18.20
C GLU A 13 10.28 -13.58 -17.64
N VAL A 14 9.97 -14.88 -17.73
CA VAL A 14 8.76 -15.45 -17.12
C VAL A 14 8.76 -15.24 -15.61
N ILE A 15 9.87 -15.52 -14.93
CA ILE A 15 9.99 -15.33 -13.48
C ILE A 15 9.83 -13.85 -13.12
N LYS A 16 10.45 -12.93 -13.86
CA LYS A 16 10.24 -11.48 -13.65
C LYS A 16 8.78 -11.09 -13.78
N GLN A 17 8.09 -11.57 -14.80
CA GLN A 17 6.67 -11.29 -15.00
C GLN A 17 5.81 -11.85 -13.86
N MET A 18 6.13 -13.06 -13.39
CA MET A 18 5.45 -13.65 -12.23
C MET A 18 5.67 -12.83 -10.95
N ILE A 19 6.90 -12.35 -10.70
CA ILE A 19 7.22 -11.49 -9.56
C ILE A 19 6.44 -10.18 -9.66
N ALA A 20 6.39 -9.56 -10.84
CA ALA A 20 5.62 -8.33 -11.06
C ALA A 20 4.13 -8.54 -10.75
N LEU A 21 3.52 -9.58 -11.33
CA LEU A 21 2.12 -9.93 -11.11
C LEU A 21 1.82 -10.23 -9.64
N ALA A 22 2.69 -11.00 -8.97
CA ALA A 22 2.54 -11.32 -7.56
C ALA A 22 2.66 -10.07 -6.68
N THR A 23 3.68 -9.24 -6.92
CA THR A 23 3.89 -7.98 -6.18
C THR A 23 2.72 -7.02 -6.35
N SER A 24 2.20 -6.87 -7.58
CA SER A 24 1.02 -6.05 -7.85
C SER A 24 -0.23 -6.60 -7.17
N GLY A 25 -0.45 -7.92 -7.24
CA GLY A 25 -1.58 -8.58 -6.58
C GLY A 25 -1.54 -8.42 -5.06
N PHE A 26 -0.38 -8.65 -4.43
CA PHE A 26 -0.21 -8.44 -3.00
C PHE A 26 -0.28 -6.96 -2.62
N GLY A 27 0.20 -6.05 -3.46
CA GLY A 27 0.04 -4.61 -3.26
C GLY A 27 -1.44 -4.21 -3.19
N LEU A 28 -2.28 -4.76 -4.07
CA LEU A 28 -3.73 -4.53 -4.03
C LEU A 28 -4.36 -5.10 -2.75
N VAL A 29 -4.03 -6.34 -2.38
CA VAL A 29 -4.54 -6.97 -1.14
C VAL A 29 -4.12 -6.16 0.09
N ALA A 30 -2.87 -5.71 0.15
CA ALA A 30 -2.36 -4.89 1.24
C ALA A 30 -3.08 -3.54 1.32
N ALA A 31 -3.31 -2.88 0.18
CA ALA A 31 -4.06 -1.62 0.13
C ALA A 31 -5.50 -1.80 0.65
N LEU A 32 -6.18 -2.88 0.26
CA LEU A 32 -7.52 -3.20 0.72
C LEU A 32 -7.56 -3.51 2.23
N ALA A 33 -6.59 -4.27 2.73
CA ALA A 33 -6.50 -4.60 4.15
C ALA A 33 -6.28 -3.34 5.00
N TRP A 34 -5.36 -2.45 4.60
CA TRP A 34 -5.14 -1.18 5.30
C TRP A 34 -6.36 -0.26 5.26
N ASN A 35 -7.06 -0.18 4.13
CA ASN A 35 -8.32 0.56 4.04
C ASN A 35 -9.34 0.04 5.07
N ASN A 36 -9.53 -1.27 5.17
CA ASN A 36 -10.47 -1.85 6.12
C ASN A 36 -10.08 -1.57 7.58
N VAL A 37 -8.80 -1.76 7.93
CA VAL A 37 -8.29 -1.46 9.28
C VAL A 37 -8.58 -0.02 9.68
N ILE A 38 -8.34 0.94 8.79
CA ILE A 38 -8.56 2.36 9.08
C ILE A 38 -10.06 2.65 9.22
N GLN A 39 -10.90 2.05 8.38
CA GLN A 39 -12.36 2.20 8.49
C GLN A 39 -12.91 1.62 9.79
N GLU A 40 -12.53 0.40 10.17
CA GLU A 40 -12.94 -0.23 11.42
C GLU A 40 -12.43 0.55 12.63
N LEU A 41 -11.17 1.00 12.61
CA LEU A 41 -10.62 1.83 13.68
C LEU A 41 -11.42 3.13 13.86
N VAL A 42 -11.76 3.82 12.77
CA VAL A 42 -12.56 5.04 12.86
C VAL A 42 -13.99 4.73 13.32
N ASN A 43 -14.62 3.69 12.79
CA ASN A 43 -16.00 3.36 13.11
C ASN A 43 -16.19 2.81 14.54
N ASP A 44 -15.23 2.04 15.04
CA ASP A 44 -15.36 1.35 16.33
C ASP A 44 -14.70 2.11 17.47
N HIS A 45 -13.63 2.88 17.19
CA HIS A 45 -12.89 3.59 18.24
C HIS A 45 -13.08 5.12 18.21
N ILE A 46 -13.63 5.71 17.15
CA ILE A 46 -13.77 7.18 17.06
C ILE A 46 -15.25 7.57 17.02
N LYS A 47 -16.05 6.91 16.18
CA LYS A 47 -17.48 7.18 16.01
C LYS A 47 -18.31 7.07 17.30
N PRO A 48 -18.08 6.13 18.23
CA PRO A 48 -18.87 6.03 19.47
C PRO A 48 -18.68 7.21 20.42
N TYR A 49 -17.55 7.93 20.29
CA TYR A 49 -17.25 9.12 21.08
C TYR A 49 -17.81 10.40 20.44
N LEU A 50 -18.39 10.31 19.23
CA LEU A 50 -18.96 11.44 18.51
C LEU A 50 -20.49 11.54 18.76
N PRO A 51 -21.06 12.75 18.83
CA PRO A 51 -22.50 12.94 18.99
C PRO A 51 -23.32 12.28 17.87
N GLN A 52 -24.51 11.77 18.18
CA GLN A 52 -25.43 11.18 17.18
C GLN A 52 -25.76 12.22 16.09
N GLY A 53 -25.50 11.87 14.81
CA GLY A 53 -25.60 12.78 13.65
C GLY A 53 -24.25 13.19 13.02
N SER A 54 -23.13 12.80 13.63
CA SER A 54 -21.76 13.22 13.23
C SER A 54 -21.12 12.39 12.11
N GLY A 55 -21.88 11.81 11.19
CA GLY A 55 -21.33 10.96 10.12
C GLY A 55 -20.27 11.67 9.27
N LEU A 56 -20.43 12.99 9.05
CA LEU A 56 -19.46 13.81 8.33
C LEU A 56 -18.14 13.98 9.11
N LEU A 57 -18.19 14.15 10.43
CA LEU A 57 -16.98 14.26 11.25
C LEU A 57 -16.19 12.95 11.25
N SER A 58 -16.87 11.81 11.27
CA SER A 58 -16.22 10.49 11.13
C SER A 58 -15.47 10.36 9.80
N LEU A 59 -16.06 10.82 8.69
CA LEU A 59 -15.41 10.82 7.37
C LEU A 59 -14.24 11.80 7.29
N LEU A 60 -14.33 12.95 7.96
CA LEU A 60 -13.22 13.90 8.05
C LEU A 60 -12.03 13.33 8.83
N PHE A 61 -12.28 12.63 9.94
CA PHE A 61 -11.20 11.93 10.67
C PHE A 61 -10.55 10.84 9.84
N TYR A 62 -11.36 10.01 9.15
CA TYR A 62 -10.85 9.02 8.22
C TYR A 62 -9.92 9.66 7.16
N ALA A 63 -10.37 10.74 6.51
CA ALA A 63 -9.58 11.45 5.50
C ALA A 63 -8.29 12.06 6.07
N LEU A 64 -8.34 12.63 7.27
CA LEU A 64 -7.17 13.20 7.94
C LEU A 64 -6.14 12.12 8.25
N ILE A 65 -6.56 10.99 8.83
CA ILE A 65 -5.68 9.86 9.18
C ILE A 65 -4.99 9.31 7.92
N ILE A 66 -5.76 9.07 6.85
CA ILE A 66 -5.22 8.59 5.57
C ILE A 66 -4.19 9.58 5.02
N THR A 67 -4.46 10.89 5.08
CA THR A 67 -3.55 11.92 4.59
C THR A 67 -2.24 11.93 5.38
N ILE A 68 -2.31 11.88 6.71
CA ILE A 68 -1.13 11.84 7.58
C ILE A 68 -0.29 10.59 7.30
N LEU A 69 -0.94 9.42 7.19
CA LEU A 69 -0.27 8.16 6.88
C LEU A 69 0.40 8.21 5.49
N ALA A 70 -0.32 8.69 4.48
CA ALA A 70 0.21 8.81 3.13
C ALA A 70 1.45 9.71 3.10
N VAL A 71 1.39 10.90 3.69
CA VAL A 71 2.54 11.83 3.77
C VAL A 71 3.70 11.23 4.56
N THR A 72 3.43 10.56 5.68
CA THR A 72 4.47 9.95 6.51
C THR A 72 5.18 8.81 5.78
N VAL A 73 4.43 7.94 5.12
CA VAL A 73 4.99 6.82 4.35
C VAL A 73 5.76 7.33 3.14
N THR A 74 5.20 8.26 2.36
CA THR A 74 5.90 8.82 1.18
C THR A 74 7.17 9.55 1.57
N TYR A 75 7.13 10.38 2.63
CA TYR A 75 8.30 11.08 3.15
C TYR A 75 9.41 10.10 3.58
N GLN A 76 9.07 9.04 4.32
CA GLN A 76 10.05 8.04 4.73
C GLN A 76 10.64 7.26 3.55
N LEU A 77 9.82 6.93 2.55
CA LEU A 77 10.30 6.28 1.33
C LEU A 77 11.23 7.19 0.53
N THR A 78 10.91 8.48 0.38
CA THR A 78 11.79 9.46 -0.28
C THR A 78 13.15 9.53 0.41
N LYS A 79 13.17 9.64 1.75
CA LYS A 79 14.42 9.66 2.52
C LYS A 79 15.24 8.36 2.38
N LEU A 80 14.55 7.22 2.27
CA LEU A 80 15.22 5.93 2.07
C LEU A 80 15.88 5.86 0.70
N VAL A 81 15.22 6.38 -0.35
CA VAL A 81 15.80 6.46 -1.69
C VAL A 81 17.04 7.34 -1.70
N GLU A 82 16.96 8.55 -1.13
CA GLU A 82 18.10 9.48 -1.03
C GLU A 82 19.32 8.82 -0.36
N LYS A 83 19.09 8.06 0.73
CA LYS A 83 20.16 7.35 1.44
C LYS A 83 20.77 6.17 0.67
N LEU A 84 20.03 5.57 -0.27
CA LEU A 84 20.54 4.46 -1.09
C LEU A 84 21.28 4.96 -2.34
N GLU A 85 21.05 6.22 -2.72
CA GLU A 85 21.72 6.87 -3.85
C GLU A 85 23.02 7.62 -3.44
N GLU A 86 23.17 8.00 -2.16
CA GLU A 86 24.46 8.42 -1.54
C GLU A 86 25.41 7.24 -1.27
#